data_AF-A0A940SHP9-F1
#
_entry.id   AF-A0A940SHP9-F1
#
_cell.length_a   1.000
_cell.length_b   1.000
_cell.length_c   1.000
_cell.angle_alpha   90.00
_cell.angle_beta   90.00
_cell.angle_gamma   90.00
#
_symmetry.space_group_name_H-M   'P 1'
#
loop_
_entity.id
_entity.type
_entity.pdbx_description
1 polymer ?
#
loop_
_entity_poly.entity_id
_entity_poly.type
_entity_poly.pdbx_seq_one_letter_code
_entity_poly.pdbx_strand_id
1 'polypeptide(L)'
;MIRPIGVNLISCFYIFGSIILLLSALFYDPTTADEISIATRIGLSNAYVPEQLVRVLVALFSLVLIYGYIRLKKWGFWLMIGYSLIFGLISFTLAISHKQQPFIGNTIWSIIVLLYTRYAYKYFDQNKAIETHI
;
A
#
# COMPACT_ATOMS: atom_id res chain seq x y z
N MET A 1 -15.35 14.15 13.76
CA MET A 1 -15.65 12.71 13.55
C MET A 1 -14.57 11.89 14.24
N ILE A 2 -14.94 10.97 15.12
CA ILE A 2 -13.99 10.07 15.77
C ILE A 2 -13.51 9.07 14.71
N ARG A 3 -12.22 9.11 14.37
CA ARG A 3 -11.63 8.17 13.41
C ARG A 3 -11.35 6.84 14.12
N PRO A 4 -11.65 5.69 13.49
CA PRO A 4 -11.32 4.40 14.08
C PRO A 4 -9.80 4.26 14.26
N ILE A 5 -9.36 3.74 15.40
CA ILE A 5 -7.92 3.63 15.73
C ILE A 5 -7.16 2.81 14.68
N GLY A 6 -7.76 1.74 14.15
CA GLY A 6 -7.11 0.92 13.13
C GLY A 6 -6.96 1.64 11.78
N VAL A 7 -7.83 2.59 11.44
CA VAL A 7 -7.63 3.43 10.23
C VAL A 7 -6.37 4.28 10.38
N ASN A 8 -6.14 4.85 11.57
CA ASN A 8 -4.91 5.59 11.86
C ASN A 8 -3.68 4.68 11.86
N LEU A 9 -3.74 3.51 12.50
CA LEU A 9 -2.64 2.56 12.54
C LEU A 9 -2.21 2.11 11.13
N ILE A 10 -3.18 1.72 10.30
CA ILE A 10 -2.95 1.32 8.90
C ILE A 10 -2.36 2.50 8.12
N SER A 11 -2.92 3.71 8.29
CA SER A 11 -2.41 4.91 7.62
C SER A 11 -0.95 5.20 8.00
N CYS A 12 -0.60 5.12 9.28
CA CYS A 12 0.77 5.33 9.76
C CYS A 12 1.73 4.30 9.18
N PHE A 13 1.35 3.02 9.11
CA PHE A 13 2.16 1.97 8.50
C PHE A 13 2.46 2.26 7.03
N TYR A 14 1.46 2.64 6.25
CA TYR A 14 1.64 2.96 4.84
C TYR A 14 2.37 4.30 4.61
N ILE A 15 2.22 5.29 5.48
CA ILE A 15 2.99 6.55 5.41
C ILE A 15 4.46 6.24 5.66
N PHE A 16 4.75 5.47 6.71
CA PHE A 16 6.10 5.02 7.02
C PHE A 16 6.70 4.26 5.83
N GLY A 17 5.98 3.28 5.27
CA GLY A 17 6.42 2.55 4.08
C GLY A 17 6.69 3.45 2.88
N SER A 18 5.86 4.48 2.66
CA SER A 18 6.05 5.45 1.56
C SER A 18 7.31 6.30 1.77
N ILE A 19 7.59 6.74 3.01
CA ILE A 19 8.82 7.47 3.35
C ILE A 19 10.05 6.59 3.11
N ILE A 20 10.01 5.33 3.57
CA ILE A 20 11.11 4.38 3.34
C ILE A 20 11.34 4.16 1.84
N LEU A 21 10.27 4.02 1.05
CA LEU A 21 10.37 3.89 -0.40
C LEU A 21 11.04 5.11 -1.04
N LEU A 22 10.64 6.33 -0.66
CA LEU A 22 11.26 7.57 -1.16
C LEU A 22 12.73 7.67 -0.77
N LEU A 23 13.07 7.39 0.49
CA LEU A 23 14.47 7.39 0.94
C LEU A 23 15.29 6.35 0.16
N SER A 24 14.75 5.15 -0.02
CA SER A 24 15.42 4.09 -0.77
C SER A 24 15.53 4.38 -2.28
N ALA A 25 14.75 5.31 -2.81
CA ALA A 25 14.88 5.79 -4.19
C ALA A 25 16.00 6.84 -4.30
N LEU A 26 16.11 7.73 -3.31
CA LEU A 26 17.16 8.76 -3.25
C LEU A 26 18.55 8.17 -3.01
N PHE A 27 18.65 7.17 -2.14
CA PHE A 27 19.89 6.47 -1.81
C PHE A 27 20.00 5.11 -2.52
N TYR A 28 19.39 4.98 -3.70
CA TYR A 28 19.42 3.72 -4.44
C TYR A 28 20.85 3.40 -4.91
N ASP A 29 21.39 2.28 -4.41
CA ASP A 29 22.65 1.71 -4.86
C ASP A 29 22.37 0.35 -5.55
N PRO A 30 22.68 0.21 -6.85
CA PRO A 30 22.49 -1.04 -7.58
C PRO A 30 23.30 -2.21 -7.00
N THR A 31 24.40 -1.95 -6.30
CA THR A 31 25.30 -2.98 -5.77
C THR A 31 24.82 -3.60 -4.46
N THR A 32 23.94 -2.91 -3.74
CA THR A 32 23.35 -3.39 -2.47
C THR A 32 21.83 -3.59 -2.55
N ALA A 33 21.24 -3.50 -3.74
CA ALA A 33 19.81 -3.61 -3.93
C ALA A 33 19.31 -5.05 -3.69
N ASP A 34 18.06 -5.18 -3.22
CA ASP A 34 17.37 -6.48 -3.09
C ASP A 34 17.50 -7.32 -4.38
N GLU A 35 17.73 -8.63 -4.24
CA GLU A 35 17.76 -9.59 -5.36
C GLU A 35 16.49 -9.52 -6.23
N ILE A 36 15.36 -9.11 -5.64
CA ILE A 36 14.09 -8.90 -6.33
C ILE A 36 13.69 -7.43 -6.22
N SER A 37 14.02 -6.66 -7.25
CA SER A 37 13.64 -5.25 -7.38
C SER A 37 12.12 -5.00 -7.32
N ILE A 38 11.69 -3.77 -7.02
CA ILE A 38 10.28 -3.42 -6.93
C ILE A 38 9.62 -3.44 -8.31
N ALA A 39 10.31 -3.04 -9.37
CA ALA A 39 9.75 -3.13 -10.72
C ALA A 39 9.44 -4.59 -11.10
N THR A 40 10.36 -5.53 -10.82
CA THR A 40 10.12 -6.95 -11.12
C THR A 40 8.97 -7.55 -10.31
N ARG A 41 8.75 -7.08 -9.07
CA ARG A 41 7.57 -7.49 -8.26
C ARG A 41 6.23 -7.11 -8.92
N ILE A 42 6.21 -6.04 -9.72
CA ILE A 42 5.00 -5.54 -10.40
C ILE A 42 4.97 -6.00 -11.88
N GLY A 43 5.88 -6.91 -12.28
CA GLY A 43 5.96 -7.44 -13.64
C GLY A 43 6.61 -6.50 -14.65
N LEU A 44 7.25 -5.42 -14.18
CA LEU A 44 8.03 -4.51 -15.01
C LEU A 44 9.47 -5.01 -15.11
N SER A 45 10.02 -4.98 -16.32
CA SER A 45 11.44 -5.28 -16.53
C SER A 45 12.29 -4.05 -16.23
N ASN A 46 13.30 -4.21 -15.37
CA ASN A 46 14.32 -3.20 -15.09
C ASN A 46 15.07 -2.73 -16.33
N ALA A 47 14.98 -3.48 -17.45
CA ALA A 47 15.58 -3.09 -18.72
C ALA A 47 14.93 -1.83 -19.33
N TYR A 48 13.66 -1.55 -19.01
CA TYR A 48 12.90 -0.46 -19.63
C TYR A 48 12.48 0.64 -18.65
N VAL A 49 12.40 0.33 -17.36
CA VAL A 49 11.95 1.30 -16.34
C VAL A 49 12.96 1.39 -15.20
N PRO A 50 13.49 2.59 -14.89
CA PRO A 50 14.38 2.77 -13.74
C PRO A 50 13.69 2.40 -12.43
N GLU A 51 14.33 1.55 -11.63
CA GLU A 51 13.82 1.12 -10.31
C GLU A 51 13.52 2.30 -9.37
N GLN A 52 14.37 3.34 -9.40
CA GLN A 52 14.16 4.58 -8.65
C GLN A 52 12.83 5.25 -9.01
N LEU A 53 12.50 5.31 -10.31
CA LEU A 53 11.26 5.90 -10.80
C LEU A 53 10.06 5.09 -10.31
N VAL A 54 10.13 3.75 -10.40
CA VAL A 54 9.06 2.87 -9.90
C VAL A 54 8.85 3.08 -8.39
N ARG A 55 9.92 3.17 -7.60
CA ARG A 55 9.83 3.43 -6.15
C ARG A 55 9.13 4.75 -5.84
N VAL A 56 9.48 5.81 -6.56
CA VAL A 56 8.83 7.12 -6.40
C VAL A 56 7.35 7.04 -6.77
N LEU A 57 7.01 6.41 -7.90
CA LEU A 57 5.63 6.27 -8.33
C LEU A 57 4.78 5.46 -7.35
N VAL A 58 5.31 4.34 -6.85
CA VAL A 58 4.63 3.52 -5.84
C VAL A 58 4.44 4.32 -4.55
N ALA A 59 5.46 5.04 -4.09
CA ALA A 59 5.35 5.86 -2.89
C ALA A 59 4.29 6.98 -3.04
N LEU A 60 4.29 7.70 -4.16
CA LEU A 60 3.29 8.74 -4.43
C LEU A 60 1.88 8.15 -4.50
N PHE A 61 1.71 7.01 -5.17
CA PHE A 61 0.44 6.30 -5.22
C PHE A 61 -0.04 5.90 -3.82
N SER A 62 0.86 5.34 -3.00
CA SER A 62 0.56 5.00 -1.60
C SER A 62 0.11 6.23 -0.80
N LEU A 63 0.78 7.38 -0.95
CA LEU A 63 0.37 8.62 -0.27
C LEU A 63 -1.04 9.09 -0.69
N VAL A 64 -1.37 9.04 -1.99
CA VAL A 64 -2.72 9.39 -2.49
C VAL A 64 -3.78 8.45 -1.92
N LEU A 65 -3.48 7.15 -1.91
CA LEU A 65 -4.36 6.13 -1.35
C LEU A 65 -4.61 6.38 0.14
N ILE A 66 -3.56 6.62 0.93
CA ILE A 66 -3.66 6.88 2.36
C ILE A 66 -4.42 8.18 2.63
N TYR A 67 -4.21 9.22 1.83
CA TYR A 67 -4.94 10.47 1.96
C TYR A 67 -6.46 10.23 1.85
N GLY A 68 -6.90 9.46 0.85
CA GLY A 68 -8.29 9.07 0.72
C GLY A 68 -8.78 8.24 1.91
N TYR A 69 -7.96 7.29 2.37
CA TYR A 69 -8.28 6.37 3.47
C TYR A 69 -8.42 7.07 4.82
N ILE A 70 -7.46 7.94 5.20
CA ILE A 70 -7.44 8.66 6.48
C ILE A 70 -8.57 9.70 6.58
N ARG A 71 -8.99 10.24 5.43
CA ARG A 71 -10.13 11.14 5.30
C ARG A 71 -11.46 10.38 5.26
N LEU A 72 -11.46 9.05 5.41
CA LEU A 72 -12.64 8.19 5.36
C LEU A 72 -13.48 8.43 4.09
N LYS A 73 -12.83 8.70 2.96
CA LYS A 73 -13.51 8.91 1.68
C LYS A 73 -13.87 7.56 1.04
N LYS A 74 -15.03 7.49 0.39
CA LYS A 74 -15.49 6.25 -0.27
C LYS A 74 -14.52 5.75 -1.35
N TRP A 75 -13.90 6.64 -2.11
CA TRP A 75 -12.88 6.27 -3.09
C TRP A 75 -11.60 5.74 -2.43
N GLY A 76 -11.19 6.30 -1.29
CA GLY A 76 -10.07 5.80 -0.49
C GLY A 76 -10.29 4.40 0.08
N PHE A 77 -11.53 4.08 0.46
CA PHE A 77 -11.93 2.71 0.83
C PHE A 77 -11.71 1.72 -0.32
N TRP A 78 -12.24 2.03 -1.50
CA TRP A 78 -12.13 1.13 -2.66
C TRP A 78 -10.68 0.98 -3.13
N LEU A 79 -9.90 2.07 -3.11
CA LEU A 79 -8.48 2.01 -3.40
C LEU A 79 -7.73 1.12 -2.40
N MET A 80 -8.00 1.25 -1.10
CA MET A 80 -7.36 0.39 -0.10
C MET A 80 -7.71 -1.09 -0.30
N ILE A 81 -8.97 -1.42 -0.58
CA ILE A 81 -9.38 -2.81 -0.87
C ILE A 81 -8.66 -3.34 -2.11
N GLY A 82 -8.67 -2.59 -3.21
CA GLY A 82 -8.00 -3.00 -4.45
C GLY A 82 -6.49 -3.16 -4.26
N TYR A 83 -5.85 -2.21 -3.56
CA TYR A 83 -4.44 -2.28 -3.23
C TYR A 83 -4.10 -3.49 -2.37
N SER A 84 -4.84 -3.75 -1.29
CA SER A 84 -4.59 -4.90 -0.42
C SER A 84 -4.77 -6.24 -1.15
N LEU A 85 -5.73 -6.33 -2.09
CA LEU A 85 -5.90 -7.52 -2.92
C LEU A 85 -4.71 -7.72 -3.86
N ILE A 86 -4.35 -6.71 -4.66
CA ILE A 86 -3.26 -6.80 -5.64
C ILE A 86 -1.93 -7.06 -4.93
N PHE A 87 -1.59 -6.25 -3.93
CA PHE A 87 -0.34 -6.37 -3.18
C PHE A 87 -0.27 -7.68 -2.40
N GLY A 88 -1.39 -8.13 -1.83
CA GLY A 88 -1.50 -9.42 -1.16
C GLY A 88 -1.28 -10.60 -2.10
N LEU A 89 -1.86 -10.57 -3.31
CA LEU A 89 -1.66 -11.61 -4.33
C LEU A 89 -0.22 -11.67 -4.81
N ILE A 90 0.38 -10.52 -5.14
CA ILE A 90 1.81 -10.43 -5.53
C ILE A 90 2.68 -11.02 -4.41
N SER A 91 2.44 -10.60 -3.17
CA SER A 91 3.19 -11.08 -2.00
C SER A 91 3.02 -12.58 -1.78
N PHE A 92 1.81 -13.12 -1.99
CA PHE A 92 1.54 -14.55 -1.84
C PHE A 92 2.26 -15.37 -2.92
N THR A 93 2.21 -14.94 -4.18
CA THR A 93 2.94 -15.59 -5.27
C THR A 93 4.45 -15.60 -4.99
N LEU A 94 5.01 -14.45 -4.57
CA LEU A 94 6.44 -14.37 -4.22
C LEU A 94 6.80 -15.20 -2.98
N ALA A 95 5.91 -15.29 -1.99
CA ALA A 95 6.13 -16.13 -0.82
C ALA A 95 6.24 -17.62 -1.19
N ILE A 96 5.44 -18.08 -2.15
CA ILE A 96 5.50 -19.46 -2.66
C ILE A 96 6.79 -19.67 -3.48
N SER A 97 7.12 -18.73 -4.37
CA SER A 97 8.24 -18.88 -5.31
C SER A 97 9.62 -18.71 -4.67
N HIS A 98 9.77 -17.82 -3.69
CA HIS A 98 11.08 -17.47 -3.12
C HIS A 98 11.24 -17.82 -1.63
N LYS A 99 10.16 -18.21 -0.93
CA LYS A 99 10.15 -18.59 0.50
C LYS A 99 10.84 -17.59 1.46
N GLN A 100 10.97 -16.33 1.06
CA GLN A 100 11.55 -15.29 1.90
C GLN A 100 10.51 -14.73 2.89
N GLN A 101 10.94 -14.52 4.14
CA GLN A 101 10.11 -14.03 5.24
C GLN A 101 9.34 -12.72 4.97
N PRO A 102 9.88 -11.71 4.23
CA PRO A 102 9.16 -10.46 3.98
C PRO A 102 7.84 -10.66 3.22
N PHE A 103 7.79 -11.59 2.27
CA PHE A 103 6.61 -11.81 1.43
C PHE A 103 5.45 -12.48 2.20
N ILE A 104 5.78 -13.39 3.12
CA ILE A 104 4.79 -14.01 4.01
C ILE A 104 4.18 -12.93 4.92
N GLY A 105 5.02 -12.09 5.54
CA GLY A 105 4.55 -10.98 6.39
C GLY A 105 3.63 -10.02 5.64
N ASN A 106 3.99 -9.63 4.41
CA ASN A 106 3.18 -8.75 3.57
C ASN A 106 1.83 -9.36 3.19
N THR A 107 1.78 -10.68 2.97
CA THR A 107 0.53 -11.40 2.68
C THR A 107 -0.40 -11.36 3.89
N ILE A 108 0.11 -11.70 5.07
CA ILE A 108 -0.65 -11.68 6.33
C ILE A 108 -1.15 -10.26 6.61
N TRP A 109 -0.27 -9.26 6.48
CA TRP A 109 -0.62 -7.86 6.70
C TRP A 109 -1.74 -7.40 5.75
N SER A 110 -1.67 -7.78 4.48
CA SER A 110 -2.70 -7.43 3.48
C SER A 110 -4.07 -8.02 3.83
N ILE A 111 -4.11 -9.26 4.33
CA ILE A 111 -5.35 -9.89 4.81
C ILE A 111 -5.93 -9.13 6.00
N ILE A 112 -5.09 -8.76 6.97
CA ILE A 112 -5.53 -7.97 8.15
C ILE A 112 -6.13 -6.64 7.71
N VAL A 113 -5.43 -5.90 6.83
CA VAL A 113 -5.91 -4.61 6.30
C VAL A 113 -7.23 -4.77 5.57
N LEU A 114 -7.40 -5.83 4.78
CA LEU A 114 -8.62 -6.08 4.02
C LEU A 114 -9.81 -6.35 4.94
N LEU A 115 -9.65 -7.27 5.90
CA LEU A 115 -10.68 -7.61 6.88
C LEU A 115 -11.07 -6.39 7.74
N TYR A 116 -10.08 -5.65 8.23
CA TYR A 116 -10.32 -4.45 9.03
C TYR A 116 -11.00 -3.35 8.22
N THR A 117 -10.52 -3.09 7.01
CA THR A 117 -11.12 -2.07 6.12
C THR A 117 -12.57 -2.40 5.83
N ARG A 118 -12.89 -3.68 5.58
CA ARG A 118 -14.27 -4.14 5.41
C ARG A 118 -15.12 -3.91 6.65
N TYR A 119 -14.61 -4.24 7.84
CA TYR A 119 -15.29 -3.97 9.11
C TYR A 119 -15.53 -2.46 9.33
N ALA A 120 -14.56 -1.62 8.95
CA ALA A 120 -14.64 -0.17 9.07
C ALA A 120 -15.54 0.51 8.02
N TYR A 121 -16.12 -0.23 7.06
CA TYR A 121 -16.89 0.31 5.93
C TYR A 121 -17.97 1.33 6.35
N LYS A 122 -18.65 1.11 7.48
CA LYS A 122 -19.69 2.01 7.99
C LYS A 122 -19.21 3.46 8.16
N TYR A 123 -17.95 3.67 8.51
CA TYR A 123 -17.37 5.00 8.72
C TYR A 123 -17.07 5.72 7.40
N PHE A 124 -16.83 4.96 6.32
CA PHE A 124 -16.59 5.52 4.98
C PHE A 124 -17.88 5.92 4.27
N ASP A 125 -18.99 5.27 4.58
CA ASP A 125 -20.29 5.58 3.97
C ASP A 125 -20.98 6.77 4.63
N GLN A 126 -20.86 6.92 5.96
CA GLN A 126 -21.41 8.06 6.71
C GLN A 126 -20.79 9.41 6.31
N ASN A 127 -19.52 9.42 5.91
CA ASN A 127 -18.84 10.64 5.49
C ASN A 127 -19.38 11.20 4.16
N LYS A 128 -19.90 10.32 3.28
CA LYS A 128 -20.55 10.74 2.03
C LYS A 128 -21.83 11.55 2.30
N ALA A 129 -22.63 11.13 3.29
CA ALA A 129 -23.87 11.81 3.63
C ALA A 129 -23.63 13.25 4.10
N ILE A 130 -22.51 13.50 4.79
CA ILE A 130 -22.14 14.84 5.27
C ILE A 130 -21.64 15.72 4.11
N GLU A 131 -20.91 15.17 3.15
CA GLU A 131 -20.45 15.90 1.96
C GLU A 131 -21.56 16.25 0.97
N THR A 132 -22.70 15.53 0.98
CA THR A 132 -23.85 15.85 0.12
C THR A 132 -24.81 16.90 0.69
N HIS A 133 -24.60 17.33 1.93
CA HIS A 133 -25.45 18.32 2.62
C HIS A 133 -24.73 19.66 2.90
N ILE A 134 -23.55 19.87 2.31
CA ILE A 134 -22.79 21.13 2.28
C ILE A 134 -22.73 21.59 0.83
#